data_AF-A0A2T5IK58-F1
#
_entry.id   AF-A0A2T5IK58-F1
#
_cell.length_a   1.000
_cell.length_b   1.000
_cell.length_c   1.000
_cell.angle_alpha   90.00
_cell.angle_beta   90.00
_cell.angle_gamma   90.00
#
_symmetry.space_group_name_H-M   'P 1'
#
loop_
_entity.id
_entity.type
_entity.pdbx_description
1 polymer ?
#
loop_
_entity_poly.entity_id
_entity_poly.type
_entity_poly.pdbx_seq_one_letter_code
_entity_poly.pdbx_strand_id
1 'polypeptide(L)'
;MGSIQKPYFSQASSNSLVFTTTIKSGAKTLKDRLINAVTDDPNLPALGSSIARIVKLSSSDDHSIQQLSYYVLSDVSLTQKILRLSNSAAFKAITNKEISSINKAIFLLGFDSVKTSALAILLVDGMPAKHASHVRIELIHALAASVISRKLAALTPFTKDIEEVSIAALFKNLGRILLATYEPDLYHSMMALVTQGQHTPPQASMLVLGFSLDTLTEALLEEWNVPVNVIQALSAKPSGALITPKNKQEWTQIAAEFCEKAAPLVLGTNLIAEEIELKEKLLNRFGKVFSLTIPILNELISKATLETRELLVSADLESLDKNNKISQDSTHCEFDIAAEENLINELTINNDEPHNLQITERYACNKPYNASLLLLNGIQKTTEMMASGDYRLENLINLGLDSLYSALGFRFITLCLKDSKMNSFRARSSLGKKNLEYQKGFNFSTIPTNDLFHLAMQRNIDIVIANVFIPRIRKLMPLWHTTLLPDACSILVLPLIVNKKPIGLIYADRETESLEGITHDEAKLVRILKGQILIALNSK
;
A
#
# COMPACT_ATOMS: atom_id res chain seq x y z
N MET A 1 37.17 69.76 -8.89
CA MET A 1 36.01 70.65 -9.12
C MET A 1 34.88 69.74 -9.61
N GLY A 2 33.86 69.40 -8.82
CA GLY A 2 32.69 70.27 -8.53
C GLY A 2 32.05 70.68 -9.86
N SER A 3 30.83 70.35 -10.25
CA SER A 3 29.54 70.39 -9.53
C SER A 3 28.43 69.94 -10.51
N ILE A 4 27.54 69.01 -10.14
CA ILE A 4 26.12 69.22 -9.78
C ILE A 4 25.22 69.77 -10.92
N GLN A 5 24.21 68.98 -11.34
CA GLN A 5 22.74 69.24 -11.20
C GLN A 5 21.90 68.75 -12.41
N LYS A 6 20.99 67.81 -12.14
CA LYS A 6 19.59 67.84 -12.61
C LYS A 6 18.71 66.99 -11.66
N PRO A 7 17.73 67.59 -10.96
CA PRO A 7 16.66 66.90 -10.24
C PRO A 7 15.26 67.14 -10.85
N TYR A 8 14.26 66.49 -10.23
CA TYR A 8 12.78 66.55 -10.37
C TYR A 8 12.11 65.48 -11.26
N PHE A 9 11.63 64.36 -10.67
CA PHE A 9 10.31 64.08 -10.02
C PHE A 9 9.18 63.92 -11.07
N SER A 10 8.20 63.00 -11.05
CA SER A 10 7.84 61.80 -10.27
C SER A 10 6.48 61.30 -10.79
N GLN A 11 6.21 59.99 -10.74
CA GLN A 11 4.95 59.29 -10.39
C GLN A 11 5.11 57.83 -10.88
N ALA A 12 5.36 56.83 -10.01
CA ALA A 12 4.37 56.03 -9.24
C ALA A 12 3.22 55.51 -10.14
N SER A 13 2.85 54.22 -10.23
CA SER A 13 3.13 53.01 -9.45
C SER A 13 2.36 51.85 -10.11
N SER A 14 2.86 50.61 -10.04
CA SER A 14 2.06 49.42 -9.63
C SER A 14 2.97 48.21 -9.43
N ASN A 15 2.97 47.71 -8.20
CA ASN A 15 3.69 46.54 -7.71
C ASN A 15 3.16 45.23 -8.33
N SER A 16 4.07 44.39 -8.81
CA SER A 16 3.88 42.93 -8.83
C SER A 16 4.96 42.30 -7.95
N LEU A 17 4.60 41.93 -6.71
CA LEU A 17 5.41 41.10 -5.84
C LEU A 17 5.51 39.70 -6.45
N VAL A 18 6.63 39.43 -7.10
CA VAL A 18 7.08 38.06 -7.38
C VAL A 18 7.50 37.46 -6.03
N PHE A 19 6.67 36.60 -5.47
CA PHE A 19 7.08 35.71 -4.38
C PHE A 19 7.95 34.60 -4.96
N THR A 20 9.22 34.92 -5.19
CA THR A 20 10.29 33.92 -5.24
C THR A 20 10.55 33.44 -3.82
N THR A 21 9.85 32.39 -3.40
CA THR A 21 10.16 31.70 -2.15
C THR A 21 11.49 30.99 -2.31
N THR A 22 12.55 31.71 -1.94
CA THR A 22 13.86 31.15 -1.64
C THR A 22 13.68 30.26 -0.42
N ILE A 23 13.60 28.94 -0.61
CA ILE A 23 13.51 27.97 0.48
C ILE A 23 14.83 28.04 1.27
N LYS A 24 14.72 28.44 2.54
CA LYS A 24 15.81 28.44 3.51
C LYS A 24 16.38 27.03 3.68
N SER A 25 17.70 26.92 3.66
CA SER A 25 18.47 25.74 4.06
C SER A 25 18.14 25.30 5.50
N GLY A 26 17.80 24.02 5.69
CA GLY A 26 17.85 23.38 7.02
C GLY A 26 16.79 22.33 7.38
N ALA A 27 15.73 22.12 6.59
CA ALA A 27 14.78 21.04 6.87
C ALA A 27 15.33 19.69 6.35
N LYS A 28 15.78 18.81 7.25
CA LYS A 28 16.17 17.43 6.90
C LYS A 28 15.00 16.71 6.24
N THR A 29 15.22 16.03 5.11
CA THR A 29 14.17 15.27 4.44
C THR A 29 13.71 14.09 5.32
N LEU A 30 12.53 13.52 5.06
CA LEU A 30 12.07 12.32 5.78
C LEU A 30 13.08 11.17 5.62
N LYS A 31 13.67 11.02 4.44
CA LYS A 31 14.76 10.05 4.18
C LYS A 31 15.94 10.29 5.11
N ASP A 32 16.42 11.52 5.22
CA ASP A 32 17.55 11.86 6.10
C ASP A 32 17.21 11.59 7.56
N ARG A 33 15.98 11.88 8.00
CA ARG A 33 15.54 11.57 9.37
C ARG A 33 15.59 10.08 9.65
N LEU A 34 15.11 9.25 8.71
CA LEU A 34 15.06 7.80 8.86
C LEU A 34 16.48 7.20 8.85
N ILE A 35 17.35 7.66 7.96
CA ILE A 35 18.77 7.28 7.96
C ILE A 35 19.43 7.66 9.28
N ASN A 36 19.25 8.91 9.76
CA ASN A 36 19.81 9.32 11.05
C ASN A 36 19.27 8.46 12.21
N ALA A 37 17.98 8.12 12.22
CA ALA A 37 17.40 7.25 13.25
C ALA A 37 18.04 5.85 13.26
N VAL A 38 18.37 5.31 12.08
CA VAL A 38 19.07 4.02 11.92
C VAL A 38 20.53 4.13 12.38
N THR A 39 21.24 5.20 12.00
CA THR A 39 22.64 5.42 12.36
C THR A 39 22.81 5.76 13.85
N ASP A 40 21.84 6.45 14.45
CA ASP A 40 21.83 6.81 15.87
C ASP A 40 21.50 5.61 16.79
N ASP A 41 20.93 4.53 16.24
CA ASP A 41 20.71 3.29 17.00
C ASP A 41 22.05 2.59 17.26
N PRO A 42 22.48 2.40 18.52
CA PRO A 42 23.80 1.85 18.83
C PRO A 42 24.01 0.42 18.34
N ASN A 43 22.95 -0.35 18.09
CA ASN A 43 23.06 -1.76 17.71
C ASN A 43 23.22 -1.95 16.19
N LEU A 44 22.74 -1.01 15.38
CA LEU A 44 22.68 -1.16 13.92
C LEU A 44 24.01 -0.95 13.18
N PRO A 45 24.87 0.02 13.54
CA PRO A 45 26.21 0.11 12.98
C PRO A 45 27.04 -1.14 13.27
N ALA A 46 26.91 -1.70 14.49
CA ALA A 46 27.55 -2.95 14.87
C ALA A 46 27.03 -4.13 14.03
N LEU A 47 25.71 -4.23 13.86
CA LEU A 47 25.08 -5.20 12.95
C LEU A 47 25.61 -5.08 11.52
N GLY A 48 25.62 -3.86 10.97
CA GLY A 48 26.09 -3.58 9.61
C GLY A 48 27.54 -4.03 9.39
N SER A 49 28.41 -3.76 10.37
CA SER A 49 29.81 -4.20 10.31
C SER A 49 29.96 -5.73 10.31
N SER A 50 29.13 -6.44 11.07
CA SER A 50 29.10 -7.91 11.12
C SER A 50 28.58 -8.51 9.82
N ILE A 51 27.48 -7.95 9.29
CA ILE A 51 26.90 -8.31 7.99
C ILE A 51 27.94 -8.14 6.88
N ALA A 52 28.52 -6.96 6.74
CA ALA A 52 29.45 -6.67 5.65
C ALA A 52 30.69 -7.57 5.68
N ARG A 53 31.15 -7.93 6.88
CA ARG A 53 32.28 -8.84 7.05
C ARG A 53 31.96 -10.26 6.59
N ILE A 54 30.78 -10.77 6.93
CA ILE A 54 30.32 -12.08 6.46
C ILE A 54 30.11 -12.04 4.95
N VAL A 55 29.39 -11.05 4.40
CA VAL A 55 29.13 -10.95 2.96
C VAL A 55 30.43 -10.98 2.13
N LYS A 56 31.50 -10.33 2.60
CA LYS A 56 32.82 -10.28 1.94
C LYS A 56 33.57 -11.61 1.87
N LEU A 57 33.17 -12.63 2.63
CA LEU A 57 33.80 -13.95 2.55
C LEU A 57 33.59 -14.56 1.16
N SER A 58 34.65 -14.94 0.47
CA SER A 58 34.54 -15.59 -0.84
C SER A 58 34.08 -17.05 -0.74
N SER A 59 33.70 -17.63 -1.88
CA SER A 59 33.19 -19.00 -1.94
C SER A 59 34.24 -20.05 -1.52
N SER A 60 33.90 -20.83 -0.49
CA SER A 60 34.32 -22.21 -0.18
C SER A 60 35.80 -22.60 -0.31
N ASP A 61 36.75 -21.70 -0.07
CA ASP A 61 38.13 -22.11 0.23
C ASP A 61 38.30 -22.37 1.74
N ASP A 62 39.34 -23.15 2.11
CA ASP A 62 39.58 -23.55 3.49
C ASP A 62 39.72 -22.34 4.43
N HIS A 63 40.28 -21.25 3.92
CA HIS A 63 40.43 -20.00 4.65
C HIS A 63 39.06 -19.35 4.94
N SER A 64 38.16 -19.26 3.96
CA SER A 64 36.82 -18.70 4.14
C SER A 64 35.96 -19.55 5.08
N ILE A 65 36.10 -20.88 5.04
CA ILE A 65 35.44 -21.79 5.99
C ILE A 65 35.92 -21.52 7.42
N GLN A 66 37.23 -21.39 7.63
CA GLN A 66 37.80 -21.06 8.94
C GLN A 66 37.34 -19.68 9.43
N GLN A 67 37.31 -18.68 8.56
CA GLN A 67 36.84 -17.34 8.89
C GLN A 67 35.35 -17.32 9.26
N LEU A 68 34.49 -17.97 8.46
CA LEU A 68 33.06 -18.09 8.77
C LEU A 68 32.85 -18.79 10.11
N SER A 69 33.56 -19.89 10.34
CA SER A 69 33.52 -20.64 11.60
C SER A 69 33.93 -19.77 12.79
N TYR A 70 35.01 -19.02 12.65
CA TYR A 70 35.47 -18.06 13.65
C TYR A 70 34.44 -16.98 13.95
N TYR A 71 33.82 -16.38 12.92
CA TYR A 71 32.79 -15.36 13.12
C TYR A 71 31.56 -15.92 13.81
N VAL A 72 31.07 -17.08 13.38
CA VAL A 72 29.93 -17.73 14.04
C VAL A 72 30.26 -18.03 15.50
N LEU A 73 31.43 -18.60 15.78
CA LEU A 73 31.89 -18.93 17.13
C LEU A 73 32.13 -17.71 18.03
N SER A 74 32.39 -16.54 17.45
CA SER A 74 32.57 -15.30 18.20
C SER A 74 31.28 -14.77 18.81
N ASP A 75 30.11 -15.20 18.30
CA ASP A 75 28.79 -14.87 18.83
C ASP A 75 28.10 -16.15 19.35
N VAL A 76 27.86 -16.18 20.68
CA VAL A 76 27.28 -17.33 21.36
C VAL A 76 25.85 -17.59 20.90
N SER A 77 25.05 -16.54 20.69
CA SER A 77 23.67 -16.66 20.20
C SER A 77 23.66 -17.25 18.80
N LEU A 78 24.46 -16.67 17.90
CA LEU A 78 24.58 -17.13 16.52
C LEU A 78 25.05 -18.58 16.44
N THR A 79 26.06 -18.96 17.22
CA THR A 79 26.55 -20.34 17.32
C THR A 79 25.44 -21.30 17.69
N GLN A 80 24.69 -21.00 18.75
CA GLN A 80 23.61 -21.86 19.23
C GLN A 80 22.51 -22.01 18.18
N LYS A 81 22.14 -20.91 17.50
CA LYS A 81 21.13 -20.91 16.45
C LYS A 81 21.58 -21.68 15.20
N ILE A 82 22.83 -21.57 14.77
CA ILE A 82 23.35 -22.37 13.65
C ILE A 82 23.39 -23.87 14.02
N LEU A 83 23.82 -24.22 15.24
CA LEU A 83 23.81 -25.60 15.69
C LEU A 83 22.39 -26.16 15.79
N ARG A 84 21.45 -25.38 16.33
CA ARG A 84 20.02 -25.74 16.38
C ARG A 84 19.44 -25.98 14.99
N LEU A 85 19.77 -25.12 14.02
CA LEU A 85 19.38 -25.29 12.62
C LEU A 85 19.95 -26.58 12.03
N SER A 86 21.26 -26.84 12.22
CA SER A 86 21.90 -28.08 11.72
C SER A 86 21.35 -29.36 12.36
N ASN A 87 20.75 -29.25 13.54
CA ASN A 87 20.14 -30.34 14.30
C ASN A 87 18.61 -30.35 14.17
N SER A 88 18.05 -29.66 13.19
CA SER A 88 16.60 -29.67 12.95
C SER A 88 16.13 -31.02 12.40
N ALA A 89 14.80 -31.26 12.40
CA ALA A 89 14.25 -32.53 11.93
C ALA A 89 14.61 -32.79 10.46
N ALA A 90 14.61 -31.73 9.64
CA ALA A 90 15.02 -31.77 8.24
C ALA A 90 16.45 -32.32 8.03
N PHE A 91 17.42 -31.91 8.85
CA PHE A 91 18.84 -32.23 8.66
C PHE A 91 19.29 -33.44 9.48
N LYS A 92 18.64 -33.72 10.62
CA LYS A 92 18.92 -34.92 11.44
C LYS A 92 18.63 -36.22 10.70
N ALA A 93 17.66 -36.23 9.80
CA ALA A 93 17.32 -37.38 8.97
C ALA A 93 18.49 -37.86 8.09
N ILE A 94 19.50 -37.00 7.84
CA ILE A 94 20.62 -37.28 6.92
C ILE A 94 21.81 -37.92 7.64
N THR A 95 22.12 -37.50 8.88
CA THR A 95 23.37 -37.91 9.57
C THR A 95 23.16 -38.83 10.76
N ASN A 96 21.93 -38.92 11.30
CA ASN A 96 21.55 -39.72 12.47
C ASN A 96 22.43 -39.49 13.73
N LYS A 97 23.20 -38.38 13.75
CA LYS A 97 24.14 -37.99 14.80
C LYS A 97 23.98 -36.51 15.10
N GLU A 98 24.13 -36.13 16.37
CA GLU A 98 24.07 -34.74 16.79
C GLU A 98 25.28 -33.95 16.30
N ILE A 99 25.03 -32.79 15.71
CA ILE A 99 26.03 -31.86 15.23
C ILE A 99 26.42 -30.91 16.36
N SER A 100 27.65 -31.02 16.86
CA SER A 100 28.15 -30.24 18.00
C SER A 100 29.22 -29.20 17.66
N SER A 101 29.56 -29.02 16.37
CA SER A 101 30.55 -28.03 15.96
C SER A 101 30.17 -27.31 14.66
N ILE A 102 30.59 -26.05 14.54
CA ILE A 102 30.29 -25.22 13.36
C ILE A 102 30.91 -25.80 12.08
N ASN A 103 32.13 -26.35 12.14
CA ASN A 103 32.73 -27.02 10.97
C ASN A 103 31.90 -28.21 10.49
N LYS A 104 31.30 -28.99 11.40
CA LYS A 104 30.39 -30.09 11.03
C LYS A 104 29.07 -29.55 10.47
N ALA A 105 28.56 -28.44 11.01
CA ALA A 105 27.37 -27.77 10.48
C ALA A 105 27.61 -27.24 9.06
N ILE A 106 28.77 -26.63 8.79
CA ILE A 106 29.19 -26.19 7.46
C ILE A 106 29.30 -27.38 6.50
N PHE A 107 29.87 -28.50 6.95
CA PHE A 107 29.95 -29.71 6.12
C PHE A 107 28.57 -30.30 5.79
N LEU A 108 27.63 -30.27 6.73
CA LEU A 108 26.28 -30.81 6.55
C LEU A 108 25.37 -29.90 5.70
N LEU A 109 25.33 -28.62 6.04
CA LEU A 109 24.42 -27.64 5.43
C LEU A 109 24.99 -27.05 4.14
N GLY A 110 26.32 -27.04 3.99
CA GLY A 110 27.04 -26.28 2.99
C GLY A 110 27.46 -24.90 3.49
N PHE A 111 28.60 -24.42 3.00
CA PHE A 111 29.16 -23.11 3.35
C PHE A 111 28.17 -21.96 3.09
N ASP A 112 27.60 -21.90 1.88
CA ASP A 112 26.68 -20.83 1.48
C ASP A 112 25.38 -20.85 2.31
N SER A 113 24.89 -22.04 2.66
CA SER A 113 23.72 -22.20 3.52
C SER A 113 23.97 -21.68 4.93
N VAL A 114 25.13 -22.00 5.52
CA VAL A 114 25.50 -21.46 6.85
C VAL A 114 25.70 -19.96 6.78
N LYS A 115 26.36 -19.45 5.74
CA LYS A 115 26.63 -18.03 5.54
C LYS A 115 25.33 -17.21 5.42
N THR A 116 24.42 -17.63 4.54
CA THR A 116 23.12 -16.96 4.33
C THR A 116 22.20 -17.11 5.55
N SER A 117 22.20 -18.25 6.23
CA SER A 117 21.46 -18.43 7.49
C SER A 117 22.02 -17.56 8.62
N ALA A 118 23.34 -17.40 8.70
CA ALA A 118 23.98 -16.55 9.69
C ALA A 118 23.61 -15.07 9.46
N LEU A 119 23.63 -14.61 8.21
CA LEU A 119 23.17 -13.27 7.85
C LEU A 119 21.70 -13.04 8.19
N ALA A 120 20.83 -14.02 7.90
CA ALA A 120 19.43 -13.95 8.26
C ALA A 120 19.21 -13.88 9.78
N ILE A 121 19.90 -14.72 10.57
CA ILE A 121 19.81 -14.72 12.03
C ILE A 121 20.33 -13.40 12.61
N LEU A 122 21.46 -12.89 12.11
CA LEU A 122 22.01 -11.60 12.55
C LEU A 122 21.05 -10.46 12.25
N LEU A 123 20.45 -10.44 11.05
CA LEU A 123 19.44 -9.44 10.70
C LEU A 123 18.26 -9.48 11.68
N VAL A 124 17.74 -10.66 12.01
CA VAL A 124 16.65 -10.82 12.97
C VAL A 124 17.04 -10.35 14.37
N ASP A 125 18.22 -10.76 14.86
CA ASP A 125 18.66 -10.44 16.22
C ASP A 125 19.05 -8.97 16.39
N GLY A 126 19.56 -8.35 15.34
CA GLY A 126 19.95 -6.95 15.34
C GLY A 126 18.79 -5.96 15.17
N MET A 127 17.60 -6.41 14.76
CA MET A 127 16.45 -5.51 14.57
C MET A 127 15.73 -5.21 15.89
N PRO A 128 15.56 -3.91 16.24
CA PRO A 128 14.68 -3.51 17.32
C PRO A 128 13.23 -3.93 17.03
N ALA A 129 12.45 -4.14 18.09
CA ALA A 129 11.04 -4.51 17.98
C ALA A 129 10.76 -5.74 17.07
N LYS A 130 11.71 -6.68 16.92
CA LYS A 130 11.56 -7.90 16.10
C LYS A 130 10.32 -8.76 16.40
N HIS A 131 9.73 -8.59 17.58
CA HIS A 131 8.48 -9.27 17.98
C HIS A 131 7.20 -8.47 17.71
N ALA A 132 7.31 -7.19 17.33
CA ALA A 132 6.18 -6.42 16.84
C ALA A 132 5.66 -7.06 15.55
N SER A 133 4.33 -7.16 15.42
CA SER A 133 3.70 -7.91 14.33
C SER A 133 4.17 -7.47 12.94
N HIS A 134 4.23 -6.15 12.69
CA HIS A 134 4.65 -5.57 11.41
C HIS A 134 6.13 -5.84 11.09
N VAL A 135 7.05 -5.64 12.04
CA VAL A 135 8.48 -5.94 11.84
C VAL A 135 8.70 -7.43 11.62
N ARG A 136 8.02 -8.25 12.41
CA ARG A 136 8.10 -9.72 12.33
C ARG A 136 7.64 -10.24 10.97
N ILE A 137 6.54 -9.72 10.43
CA ILE A 137 6.03 -10.11 9.11
C ILE A 137 7.09 -9.86 8.04
N GLU A 138 7.70 -8.67 8.02
CA GLU A 138 8.73 -8.33 7.03
C GLU A 138 10.01 -9.17 7.19
N LEU A 139 10.43 -9.47 8.42
CA LEU A 139 11.55 -10.38 8.68
C LEU A 139 11.27 -11.80 8.16
N ILE A 140 10.06 -12.32 8.39
CA ILE A 140 9.67 -13.65 7.91
C ILE A 140 9.69 -13.71 6.38
N HIS A 141 9.22 -12.66 5.71
CA HIS A 141 9.28 -12.55 4.25
C HIS A 141 10.72 -12.50 3.72
N ALA A 142 11.58 -11.69 4.35
CA ALA A 142 13.00 -11.60 4.00
C ALA A 142 13.71 -12.96 4.10
N LEU A 143 13.45 -13.70 5.18
CA LEU A 143 13.99 -15.04 5.40
C LEU A 143 13.50 -16.05 4.35
N ALA A 144 12.19 -16.03 4.03
CA ALA A 144 11.63 -16.89 3.00
C ALA A 144 12.23 -16.59 1.62
N ALA A 145 12.36 -15.32 1.24
CA ALA A 145 12.99 -14.91 -0.01
C ALA A 145 14.43 -15.43 -0.12
N SER A 146 15.22 -15.31 0.95
CA SER A 146 16.60 -15.82 1.01
C SER A 146 16.71 -17.34 0.96
N VAL A 147 15.70 -18.08 1.40
CA VAL A 147 15.70 -19.56 1.35
C VAL A 147 15.34 -20.05 -0.07
N ILE A 148 14.41 -19.37 -0.74
CA ILE A 148 13.96 -19.73 -2.10
C ILE A 148 15.10 -19.68 -3.11
N SER A 149 15.97 -18.68 -3.01
CA SER A 149 17.13 -18.55 -3.90
C SER A 149 18.01 -19.80 -3.88
N ARG A 150 18.26 -20.40 -2.71
CA ARG A 150 19.04 -21.65 -2.60
C ARG A 150 18.39 -22.82 -3.33
N LYS A 151 17.07 -22.83 -3.47
CA LYS A 151 16.34 -23.85 -4.25
C LYS A 151 16.34 -23.53 -5.74
N LEU A 152 16.30 -22.25 -6.08
CA LEU A 152 16.49 -21.78 -7.46
C LEU A 152 17.89 -22.11 -8.00
N ALA A 153 18.91 -22.18 -7.13
CA ALA A 153 20.28 -22.60 -7.48
C ALA A 153 20.34 -23.92 -8.26
N ALA A 154 19.50 -24.89 -7.86
CA ALA A 154 19.50 -26.22 -8.45
C ALA A 154 18.96 -26.24 -9.88
N LEU A 155 18.33 -25.15 -10.33
CA LEU A 155 17.69 -25.02 -11.65
C LEU A 155 18.53 -24.20 -12.64
N THR A 156 19.70 -23.71 -12.24
CA THR A 156 20.52 -22.79 -13.05
C THR A 156 21.93 -23.33 -13.29
N PRO A 157 22.54 -23.06 -14.46
CA PRO A 157 23.96 -23.33 -14.70
C PRO A 157 24.90 -22.39 -13.92
N PHE A 158 24.38 -21.28 -13.36
CA PHE A 158 25.17 -20.28 -12.61
C PHE A 158 25.27 -20.58 -11.11
N THR A 159 25.49 -21.84 -10.74
CA THR A 159 25.42 -22.32 -9.35
C THR A 159 26.41 -21.67 -8.38
N LYS A 160 27.52 -21.11 -8.90
CA LYS A 160 28.62 -20.57 -8.09
C LYS A 160 28.28 -19.28 -7.32
N ASP A 161 27.20 -18.59 -7.70
CA ASP A 161 26.90 -17.25 -7.22
C ASP A 161 25.49 -17.12 -6.62
N ILE A 162 24.84 -18.25 -6.30
CA ILE A 162 23.51 -18.22 -5.70
C ILE A 162 23.50 -17.55 -4.32
N GLU A 163 24.65 -17.55 -3.66
CA GLU A 163 24.84 -16.87 -2.40
C GLU A 163 24.54 -15.36 -2.53
N GLU A 164 25.01 -14.72 -3.60
CA GLU A 164 24.73 -13.30 -3.90
C GLU A 164 23.22 -13.06 -4.07
N VAL A 165 22.52 -13.96 -4.78
CA VAL A 165 21.05 -13.89 -4.93
C VAL A 165 20.36 -14.00 -3.58
N SER A 166 20.84 -14.92 -2.73
CA SER A 166 20.25 -15.18 -1.42
C SER A 166 20.39 -13.99 -0.48
N ILE A 167 21.53 -13.31 -0.53
CA ILE A 167 21.80 -12.09 0.24
C ILE A 167 20.99 -10.92 -0.32
N ALA A 168 20.96 -10.76 -1.65
CA ALA A 168 20.17 -9.71 -2.29
C ALA A 168 18.68 -9.86 -1.96
N ALA A 169 18.12 -11.07 -2.10
CA ALA A 169 16.74 -11.38 -1.76
C ALA A 169 16.43 -11.13 -0.27
N LEU A 170 17.37 -11.42 0.64
CA LEU A 170 17.24 -11.09 2.06
C LEU A 170 17.12 -9.57 2.28
N PHE A 171 17.95 -8.77 1.59
CA PHE A 171 17.98 -7.33 1.77
C PHE A 171 16.93 -6.56 0.99
N LYS A 172 16.22 -7.16 0.01
CA LYS A 172 15.12 -6.48 -0.69
C LYS A 172 14.02 -5.97 0.26
N ASN A 173 13.79 -6.65 1.38
CA ASN A 173 12.81 -6.21 2.38
C ASN A 173 13.41 -5.29 3.45
N LEU A 174 14.72 -5.02 3.44
CA LEU A 174 15.40 -4.26 4.51
C LEU A 174 14.79 -2.86 4.69
N GLY A 175 14.52 -2.12 3.60
CA GLY A 175 13.87 -0.82 3.69
C GLY A 175 12.50 -0.86 4.36
N ARG A 176 11.70 -1.90 4.12
CA ARG A 176 10.40 -2.08 4.78
C ARG A 176 10.55 -2.46 6.25
N ILE A 177 11.51 -3.33 6.58
CA ILE A 177 11.85 -3.68 7.96
C ILE A 177 12.20 -2.41 8.75
N LEU A 178 13.07 -1.57 8.20
CA LEU A 178 13.48 -0.32 8.85
C LEU A 178 12.31 0.66 9.00
N LEU A 179 11.48 0.82 7.97
CA LEU A 179 10.29 1.66 8.06
C LEU A 179 9.34 1.14 9.15
N ALA A 180 9.10 -0.16 9.18
CA ALA A 180 8.26 -0.83 10.17
C ALA A 180 8.80 -0.64 11.60
N THR A 181 10.13 -0.68 11.77
CA THR A 181 10.79 -0.53 13.07
C THR A 181 10.77 0.92 13.58
N TYR A 182 11.10 1.90 12.73
CA TYR A 182 11.36 3.28 13.18
C TYR A 182 10.18 4.23 12.99
N GLU A 183 9.33 4.00 11.98
CA GLU A 183 8.18 4.86 11.65
C GLU A 183 6.93 3.99 11.37
N PRO A 184 6.41 3.27 12.38
CA PRO A 184 5.35 2.28 12.19
C PRO A 184 4.07 2.89 11.60
N ASP A 185 3.71 4.12 11.95
CA ASP A 185 2.51 4.76 11.39
C ASP A 185 2.60 4.97 9.87
N LEU A 186 3.80 5.31 9.38
CA LEU A 186 4.07 5.43 7.94
C LEU A 186 4.11 4.06 7.27
N TYR A 187 4.65 3.04 7.93
CA TYR A 187 4.57 1.66 7.45
C TYR A 187 3.11 1.21 7.27
N HIS A 188 2.25 1.41 8.27
CA HIS A 188 0.83 1.02 8.17
C HIS A 188 0.10 1.82 7.08
N SER A 189 0.40 3.12 6.95
CA SER A 189 -0.17 3.96 5.89
C SER A 189 0.25 3.48 4.49
N MET A 190 1.53 3.13 4.32
CA MET A 190 2.06 2.59 3.08
C MET A 190 1.46 1.21 2.76
N MET A 191 1.45 0.30 3.74
CA MET A 191 0.87 -1.04 3.56
C MET A 191 -0.62 -0.98 3.25
N ALA A 192 -1.37 -0.08 3.89
CA ALA A 192 -2.80 0.10 3.59
C ALA A 192 -3.06 0.47 2.12
N LEU A 193 -2.20 1.29 1.49
CA LEU A 193 -2.29 1.60 0.06
C LEU A 193 -2.01 0.39 -0.82
N VAL A 194 -1.05 -0.46 -0.41
CA VAL A 194 -0.74 -1.70 -1.12
C VAL A 194 -1.87 -2.73 -0.94
N THR A 195 -2.45 -2.88 0.26
CA THR A 195 -3.61 -3.77 0.52
C THR A 195 -4.85 -3.39 -0.27
N GLN A 196 -4.98 -2.12 -0.62
CA GLN A 196 -6.08 -1.65 -1.48
C GLN A 196 -5.91 -2.06 -2.95
N GLY A 197 -4.76 -2.62 -3.35
CA GLY A 197 -4.47 -3.10 -4.71
C GLY A 197 -4.41 -2.00 -5.78
N GLN A 198 -4.34 -0.74 -5.36
CA GLN A 198 -4.31 0.43 -6.26
C GLN A 198 -2.90 0.96 -6.49
N HIS A 199 -1.96 0.59 -5.62
CA HIS A 199 -0.61 1.11 -5.65
C HIS A 199 0.39 0.00 -5.40
N THR A 200 1.37 -0.10 -6.28
CA THR A 200 2.51 -0.97 -6.07
C THR A 200 3.32 -0.53 -4.86
N PRO A 201 4.06 -1.43 -4.20
CA PRO A 201 4.89 -1.03 -3.06
C PRO A 201 5.84 0.14 -3.37
N PRO A 202 6.49 0.21 -4.55
CA PRO A 202 7.21 1.42 -4.97
C PRO A 202 6.32 2.67 -5.05
N GLN A 203 5.13 2.60 -5.66
CA GLN A 203 4.20 3.73 -5.76
C GLN A 203 3.71 4.20 -4.38
N ALA A 204 3.30 3.26 -3.51
CA ALA A 204 2.86 3.54 -2.16
C ALA A 204 3.97 4.19 -1.33
N SER A 205 5.22 3.71 -1.45
CA SER A 205 6.38 4.32 -0.78
C SER A 205 6.60 5.75 -1.25
N MET A 206 6.45 5.99 -2.56
CA MET A 206 6.64 7.32 -3.14
C MET A 206 5.56 8.31 -2.69
N LEU A 207 4.30 7.86 -2.57
CA LEU A 207 3.17 8.65 -2.09
C LEU A 207 3.25 9.00 -0.60
N VAL A 208 3.62 8.02 0.24
CA VAL A 208 3.60 8.19 1.70
C VAL A 208 4.90 8.81 2.21
N LEU A 209 6.04 8.41 1.65
CA LEU A 209 7.37 8.77 2.16
C LEU A 209 8.05 9.87 1.34
N GLY A 210 7.66 10.03 0.07
CA GLY A 210 8.37 10.92 -0.85
C GLY A 210 9.74 10.39 -1.29
N PHE A 211 10.01 9.09 -1.13
CA PHE A 211 11.17 8.38 -1.68
C PHE A 211 10.90 6.86 -1.77
N SER A 212 11.67 6.15 -2.61
CA SER A 212 11.61 4.68 -2.69
C SER A 212 12.42 4.03 -1.57
N LEU A 213 11.86 2.99 -0.94
CA LEU A 213 12.54 2.18 0.07
C LEU A 213 13.75 1.41 -0.48
N ASP A 214 13.82 1.18 -1.79
CA ASP A 214 15.01 0.60 -2.42
C ASP A 214 16.20 1.56 -2.28
N THR A 215 15.97 2.87 -2.52
CA THR A 215 17.01 3.90 -2.38
C THR A 215 17.45 4.14 -0.93
N LEU A 216 16.61 3.77 0.04
CA LEU A 216 16.97 3.77 1.46
C LEU A 216 17.86 2.56 1.77
N THR A 217 17.47 1.39 1.25
CA THR A 217 18.22 0.14 1.40
C THR A 217 19.61 0.25 0.78
N GLU A 218 19.70 0.76 -0.45
CA GLU A 218 20.98 0.96 -1.15
C GLU A 218 21.91 1.87 -0.35
N ALA A 219 21.42 3.03 0.11
CA ALA A 219 22.21 3.98 0.90
C ALA A 219 22.75 3.36 2.20
N LEU A 220 21.94 2.55 2.89
CA LEU A 220 22.37 1.88 4.12
C LEU A 220 23.40 0.78 3.85
N LEU A 221 23.22 -0.02 2.79
CA LEU A 221 24.16 -1.06 2.43
C LEU A 221 25.52 -0.49 1.98
N GLU A 222 25.51 0.67 1.32
CA GLU A 222 26.71 1.45 1.02
C GLU A 222 27.42 1.90 2.31
N GLU A 223 26.69 2.45 3.28
CA GLU A 223 27.23 2.85 4.59
C GLU A 223 27.84 1.66 5.34
N TRP A 224 27.19 0.49 5.27
CA TRP A 224 27.70 -0.76 5.84
C TRP A 224 28.91 -1.33 5.08
N ASN A 225 29.31 -0.75 3.95
CA ASN A 225 30.37 -1.24 3.06
C ASN A 225 30.09 -2.66 2.53
N VAL A 226 28.83 -2.94 2.20
CA VAL A 226 28.43 -4.18 1.51
C VAL A 226 28.95 -4.12 0.05
N PRO A 227 29.47 -5.23 -0.49
CA PRO A 227 29.96 -5.28 -1.87
C PRO A 227 28.94 -4.81 -2.92
N VAL A 228 29.41 -4.01 -3.88
CA VAL A 228 28.58 -3.34 -4.91
C VAL A 228 27.81 -4.34 -5.78
N ASN A 229 28.35 -5.54 -6.02
CA ASN A 229 27.65 -6.62 -6.73
C ASN A 229 26.35 -7.04 -6.02
N VAL A 230 26.34 -7.07 -4.69
CA VAL A 230 25.13 -7.37 -3.91
C VAL A 230 24.17 -6.20 -4.01
N ILE A 231 24.63 -4.96 -3.83
CA ILE A 231 23.79 -3.75 -3.92
C ILE A 231 23.12 -3.66 -5.30
N GLN A 232 23.89 -3.87 -6.37
CA GLN A 232 23.37 -3.90 -7.73
C GLN A 232 22.35 -5.02 -7.98
N ALA A 233 22.41 -6.12 -7.23
CA ALA A 233 21.43 -7.19 -7.34
C ALA A 233 20.06 -6.85 -6.72
N LEU A 234 19.97 -5.81 -5.89
CA LEU A 234 18.70 -5.34 -5.33
C LEU A 234 17.87 -4.53 -6.33
N SER A 235 18.53 -3.83 -7.26
CA SER A 235 17.86 -2.88 -8.15
C SER A 235 16.77 -3.55 -8.98
N ALA A 236 15.56 -3.00 -8.93
CA ALA A 236 14.40 -3.51 -9.65
C ALA A 236 14.55 -3.36 -11.17
N LYS A 237 14.07 -4.35 -11.92
CA LYS A 237 13.93 -4.24 -13.38
C LYS A 237 12.59 -3.59 -13.73
N PRO A 238 12.50 -2.91 -14.90
CA PRO A 238 11.23 -2.44 -15.40
C PRO A 238 10.19 -3.56 -15.47
N SER A 239 9.00 -3.12 -15.13
CA SER A 239 7.68 -3.71 -15.15
C SER A 239 7.22 -4.22 -16.53
N GLY A 240 7.98 -5.14 -17.13
CA GLY A 240 7.72 -5.64 -18.49
C GLY A 240 8.14 -7.10 -18.71
N ALA A 241 7.92 -7.60 -19.92
CA ALA A 241 8.33 -8.95 -20.30
C ALA A 241 9.85 -9.10 -20.16
N LEU A 242 10.29 -10.02 -19.30
CA LEU A 242 11.70 -10.24 -19.05
C LEU A 242 12.39 -10.79 -20.30
N ILE A 243 13.41 -10.07 -20.76
CA ILE A 243 14.33 -10.53 -21.79
C ILE A 243 15.28 -11.57 -21.15
N THR A 244 15.71 -12.56 -21.94
CA THR A 244 16.75 -13.51 -21.49
C THR A 244 17.97 -12.74 -20.99
N PRO A 245 18.45 -13.01 -19.76
CA PRO A 245 19.54 -12.25 -19.16
C PRO A 245 20.82 -12.35 -20.00
N LYS A 246 21.42 -11.20 -20.31
CA LYS A 246 22.62 -11.12 -21.16
C LYS A 246 23.90 -11.41 -20.39
N ASN A 247 23.90 -11.14 -19.09
CA ASN A 247 25.05 -11.30 -18.22
C ASN A 247 24.62 -11.81 -16.83
N LYS A 248 25.61 -12.23 -16.04
CA LYS A 248 25.42 -12.75 -14.67
C LYS A 248 24.63 -11.77 -13.81
N GLN A 249 25.00 -10.49 -13.84
CA GLN A 249 24.40 -9.46 -12.98
C GLN A 249 22.89 -9.30 -13.23
N GLU A 250 22.47 -9.29 -14.49
CA GLU A 250 21.06 -9.24 -14.88
C GLU A 250 20.30 -10.49 -14.43
N TRP A 251 20.94 -11.67 -14.53
CA TRP A 251 20.37 -12.91 -14.01
C TRP A 251 20.16 -12.83 -12.49
N THR A 252 21.16 -12.35 -11.73
CA THR A 252 21.10 -12.20 -10.28
C THR A 252 19.99 -11.24 -9.85
N GLN A 253 19.82 -10.11 -10.54
CA GLN A 253 18.73 -9.15 -10.29
C GLN A 253 17.35 -9.79 -10.47
N ILE A 254 17.14 -10.49 -11.59
CA ILE A 254 15.88 -11.17 -11.89
C ILE A 254 15.62 -12.29 -10.86
N ALA A 255 16.66 -13.02 -10.45
CA ALA A 255 16.55 -14.09 -9.47
C ALA A 255 16.17 -13.55 -8.08
N ALA A 256 16.78 -12.45 -7.64
CA ALA A 256 16.45 -11.81 -6.37
C ALA A 256 15.01 -11.27 -6.37
N GLU A 257 14.55 -10.70 -7.48
CA GLU A 257 13.16 -10.27 -7.65
C GLU A 257 12.18 -11.44 -7.62
N PHE A 258 12.46 -12.53 -8.34
CA PHE A 258 11.65 -13.75 -8.26
C PHE A 258 11.53 -14.28 -6.83
N CYS A 259 12.65 -14.31 -6.09
CA CYS A 259 12.67 -14.80 -4.71
C CYS A 259 11.81 -13.95 -3.77
N GLU A 260 11.85 -12.62 -3.89
CA GLU A 260 10.98 -11.71 -3.13
C GLU A 260 9.50 -11.94 -3.49
N LYS A 261 9.16 -12.05 -4.77
CA LYS A 261 7.78 -12.31 -5.23
C LYS A 261 7.28 -13.73 -4.98
N ALA A 262 8.17 -14.69 -4.74
CA ALA A 262 7.79 -16.07 -4.42
C ALA A 262 7.67 -16.31 -2.90
N ALA A 263 8.18 -15.41 -2.06
CA ALA A 263 8.20 -15.56 -0.61
C ALA A 263 6.81 -15.84 0.01
N PRO A 264 5.71 -15.16 -0.41
CA PRO A 264 4.38 -15.44 0.14
C PRO A 264 3.87 -16.86 -0.14
N LEU A 265 4.25 -17.47 -1.27
CA LEU A 265 3.91 -18.88 -1.54
C LEU A 265 4.61 -19.85 -0.59
N VAL A 266 5.82 -19.51 -0.14
CA VAL A 266 6.58 -20.33 0.81
C VAL A 266 5.99 -20.26 2.21
N LEU A 267 5.48 -19.10 2.59
CA LEU A 267 4.80 -18.87 3.87
C LEU A 267 3.38 -19.46 3.87
N GLY A 268 2.80 -19.66 2.68
CA GLY A 268 1.45 -20.14 2.44
C GLY A 268 0.43 -19.01 2.51
N THR A 269 -0.61 -19.10 1.69
CA THR A 269 -1.77 -18.20 1.70
C THR A 269 -3.02 -18.92 2.24
N ASN A 270 -3.98 -18.17 2.79
CA ASN A 270 -5.21 -18.70 3.40
C ASN A 270 -6.26 -19.00 2.32
N LEU A 271 -6.08 -18.45 1.12
CA LEU A 271 -6.99 -18.55 0.00
C LEU A 271 -6.30 -19.28 -1.16
N ILE A 272 -6.84 -20.44 -1.52
CA ILE A 272 -6.36 -21.28 -2.64
C ILE A 272 -6.38 -20.48 -3.96
N ALA A 273 -7.36 -19.59 -4.13
CA ALA A 273 -7.48 -18.73 -5.31
C ALA A 273 -6.28 -17.78 -5.46
N GLU A 274 -5.86 -17.12 -4.37
CA GLU A 274 -4.69 -16.22 -4.36
C GLU A 274 -3.40 -16.99 -4.65
N GLU A 275 -3.28 -18.23 -4.15
CA GLU A 275 -2.11 -19.07 -4.40
C GLU A 275 -1.98 -19.42 -5.89
N ILE A 276 -3.11 -19.75 -6.54
CA ILE A 276 -3.15 -20.07 -7.97
C ILE A 276 -2.80 -18.84 -8.81
N GLU A 277 -3.43 -17.71 -8.53
CA GLU A 277 -3.18 -16.45 -9.24
C GLU A 277 -1.71 -16.02 -9.14
N LEU A 278 -1.13 -16.12 -7.94
CA LEU A 278 0.27 -15.76 -7.72
C LEU A 278 1.23 -16.69 -8.48
N LYS A 279 0.95 -18.00 -8.53
CA LYS A 279 1.74 -18.95 -9.34
C LYS A 279 1.65 -18.62 -10.82
N GLU A 280 0.48 -18.28 -11.34
CA GLU A 280 0.30 -17.89 -12.74
C GLU A 280 1.10 -16.63 -13.07
N LYS A 281 1.04 -15.60 -12.21
CA LYS A 281 1.81 -14.37 -12.38
C LYS A 281 3.33 -14.62 -12.36
N LEU A 282 3.81 -15.44 -11.42
CA LEU A 282 5.22 -15.85 -11.35
C LEU A 282 5.67 -16.57 -12.62
N LEU A 283 4.88 -17.53 -13.11
CA LEU A 283 5.20 -18.29 -14.32
C LEU A 283 5.15 -17.44 -15.58
N ASN A 284 4.20 -16.51 -15.68
CA ASN A 284 4.11 -15.60 -16.82
C ASN A 284 5.36 -14.71 -16.91
N ARG A 285 5.79 -14.12 -15.79
CA ARG A 285 6.93 -13.20 -15.77
C ARG A 285 8.28 -13.92 -15.80
N PHE A 286 8.49 -14.92 -14.95
CA PHE A 286 9.80 -15.54 -14.71
C PHE A 286 9.96 -16.92 -15.36
N GLY A 287 8.87 -17.54 -15.82
CA GLY A 287 8.87 -18.94 -16.25
C GLY A 287 9.81 -19.22 -17.42
N LYS A 288 9.90 -18.32 -18.40
CA LYS A 288 10.82 -18.46 -19.54
C LYS A 288 12.29 -18.34 -19.12
N VAL A 289 12.61 -17.45 -18.18
CA VAL A 289 13.99 -17.17 -17.76
C VAL A 289 14.57 -18.34 -16.97
N PHE A 290 13.77 -18.91 -16.06
CA PHE A 290 14.20 -20.00 -15.18
C PHE A 290 13.73 -21.39 -15.63
N SER A 291 13.14 -21.49 -16.83
CA SER A 291 12.54 -22.73 -17.34
C SER A 291 11.56 -23.37 -16.35
N LEU A 292 10.76 -22.55 -15.66
CA LEU A 292 9.82 -23.02 -14.64
C LEU A 292 8.55 -23.57 -15.29
N THR A 293 8.12 -24.71 -14.76
CA THR A 293 6.80 -25.28 -15.00
C THR A 293 6.07 -25.36 -13.66
N ILE A 294 4.74 -25.53 -13.66
CA ILE A 294 3.96 -25.68 -12.41
C ILE A 294 4.54 -26.77 -11.49
N PRO A 295 4.91 -27.98 -11.98
CA PRO A 295 5.53 -29.00 -11.12
C PRO A 295 6.85 -28.55 -10.49
N ILE A 296 7.73 -27.93 -11.28
CA ILE A 296 9.05 -27.46 -10.81
C ILE A 296 8.87 -26.34 -9.78
N LEU A 297 7.96 -25.40 -10.03
CA LEU A 297 7.66 -24.31 -9.10
C LEU A 297 7.09 -24.85 -7.78
N ASN A 298 6.16 -25.81 -7.83
CA ASN A 298 5.61 -26.44 -6.62
C ASN A 298 6.68 -27.20 -5.82
N GLU A 299 7.57 -27.93 -6.49
CA GLU A 299 8.68 -28.62 -5.83
C GLU A 299 9.64 -27.63 -5.16
N LEU A 300 9.97 -26.54 -5.85
CA LEU A 300 10.83 -25.47 -5.35
C LEU A 300 10.22 -24.80 -4.11
N ILE A 301 8.93 -24.43 -4.16
CA ILE A 301 8.21 -23.84 -3.02
C ILE A 301 8.16 -24.82 -1.85
N SER A 302 7.81 -26.09 -2.08
CA SER A 302 7.72 -27.11 -1.03
C SER A 302 9.04 -27.31 -0.28
N LYS A 303 10.16 -27.42 -1.02
CA LYS A 303 11.50 -27.50 -0.42
C LYS A 303 11.87 -26.25 0.35
N ALA A 304 11.52 -25.07 -0.16
CA ALA A 304 11.79 -23.80 0.50
C ALA A 304 10.93 -23.62 1.76
N THR A 305 9.66 -24.04 1.78
CA THR A 305 8.78 -24.00 2.96
C THR A 305 9.35 -24.79 4.11
N LEU A 306 9.84 -26.01 3.86
CA LEU A 306 10.41 -26.85 4.90
C LEU A 306 11.65 -26.20 5.53
N GLU A 307 12.59 -25.73 4.72
CA GLU A 307 13.82 -25.11 5.23
C GLU A 307 13.57 -23.74 5.87
N THR A 308 12.63 -22.95 5.34
CA THR A 308 12.21 -21.67 5.92
C THR A 308 11.67 -21.89 7.33
N ARG A 309 10.83 -22.91 7.56
CA ARG A 309 10.32 -23.23 8.89
C ARG A 309 11.43 -23.53 9.88
N GLU A 310 12.40 -24.36 9.51
CA GLU A 310 13.52 -24.69 10.39
C GLU A 310 14.40 -23.47 10.70
N LEU A 311 14.59 -22.59 9.72
CA LEU A 311 15.30 -21.33 9.92
C LEU A 311 14.52 -20.38 10.85
N LEU A 312 13.19 -20.27 10.70
CA LEU A 312 12.35 -19.44 11.55
C LEU A 312 12.33 -19.91 13.02
N VAL A 313 12.24 -21.22 13.24
CA VAL A 313 12.40 -21.85 14.56
C VAL A 313 13.77 -21.45 15.13
N SER A 314 14.81 -21.56 14.31
CA SER A 314 16.16 -21.25 14.76
C SER A 314 16.48 -19.76 14.89
N ALA A 315 15.68 -18.88 14.29
CA ALA A 315 15.80 -17.44 14.44
C ALA A 315 14.93 -16.90 15.60
N ASP A 316 14.20 -17.77 16.32
CA ASP A 316 13.21 -17.41 17.34
C ASP A 316 12.05 -16.53 16.80
N LEU A 317 11.62 -16.81 15.57
CA LEU A 317 10.50 -16.15 14.88
C LEU A 317 9.24 -17.03 14.76
N GLU A 318 9.19 -18.19 15.42
CA GLU A 318 8.03 -19.11 15.40
C GLU A 318 6.86 -18.59 16.26
N SER A 319 5.61 -18.91 15.91
CA SER A 319 4.41 -18.49 16.65
C SER A 319 4.31 -19.20 18.00
N LEU A 320 3.92 -18.47 19.06
CA LEU A 320 3.46 -19.07 20.32
C LEU A 320 2.07 -19.72 20.21
N ASP A 321 1.40 -19.57 19.07
CA ASP A 321 0.09 -20.14 18.82
C ASP A 321 0.16 -21.15 17.67
N LYS A 322 -0.03 -22.42 18.01
CA LYS A 322 -0.30 -23.49 17.04
C LYS A 322 -1.63 -23.30 16.28
N ASN A 323 -2.44 -22.32 16.67
CA ASN A 323 -3.77 -22.03 16.11
C ASN A 323 -3.91 -20.67 15.41
N ASN A 324 -2.96 -19.73 15.58
CA ASN A 324 -2.93 -18.49 14.82
C ASN A 324 -1.88 -18.63 13.72
N LYS A 325 -2.35 -19.05 12.54
CA LYS A 325 -1.61 -18.90 11.29
C LYS A 325 -1.19 -17.43 11.18
N ILE A 326 0.07 -17.19 10.85
CA ILE A 326 0.66 -15.86 10.62
C ILE A 326 -0.35 -15.05 9.81
N SER A 327 -0.78 -13.90 10.32
CA SER A 327 -1.65 -12.98 9.59
C SER A 327 -0.99 -12.66 8.25
N GLN A 328 -1.59 -13.17 7.19
CA GLN A 328 -1.10 -13.07 5.83
C GLN A 328 -1.68 -11.81 5.20
N ASP A 329 -0.81 -10.89 4.84
CA ASP A 329 -1.13 -9.86 3.86
C ASP A 329 -0.61 -10.35 2.50
N SER A 330 -1.51 -10.55 1.53
CA SER A 330 -1.18 -10.88 0.13
C SER A 330 -0.53 -9.71 -0.64
N THR A 331 -0.24 -8.60 0.05
CA THR A 331 0.31 -7.33 -0.46
C THR A 331 1.77 -7.37 -0.86
N HIS A 332 2.47 -8.47 -0.58
CA HIS A 332 3.89 -8.62 -0.92
C HIS A 332 4.13 -8.98 -2.40
N CYS A 333 3.08 -9.38 -3.15
CA CYS A 333 3.21 -9.84 -4.53
C CYS A 333 2.40 -9.02 -5.52
N GLU A 334 3.03 -8.01 -6.13
CA GLU A 334 2.51 -7.41 -7.35
C GLU A 334 3.46 -7.62 -8.52
N PHE A 335 2.85 -7.98 -9.67
CA PHE A 335 3.49 -8.16 -10.96
C PHE A 335 2.99 -7.04 -11.85
N ASP A 336 3.87 -6.11 -12.21
CA ASP A 336 3.51 -5.12 -13.21
C ASP A 336 3.47 -5.77 -14.58
N ILE A 337 2.26 -6.09 -15.05
CA ILE A 337 2.01 -6.47 -16.44
C ILE A 337 1.12 -5.41 -17.12
N ALA A 338 0.50 -4.50 -16.36
CA ALA A 338 -0.43 -3.49 -16.88
C ALA A 338 0.20 -2.10 -17.12
N ALA A 339 1.50 -1.90 -16.85
CA ALA A 339 2.12 -0.57 -16.89
C ALA A 339 2.63 -0.16 -18.28
N GLU A 340 2.96 -1.09 -19.18
CA GLU A 340 3.63 -0.74 -20.45
C GLU A 340 2.68 -0.25 -21.56
N GLU A 341 1.40 -0.63 -21.58
CA GLU A 341 0.44 -0.05 -22.54
C GLU A 341 0.03 1.39 -22.15
N ASN A 342 0.22 1.78 -20.89
CA ASN A 342 -0.09 3.13 -20.41
C ASN A 342 1.11 4.09 -20.49
N LEU A 343 2.35 3.59 -20.41
CA LEU A 343 3.54 4.45 -20.38
C LEU A 343 3.83 5.14 -21.73
N ILE A 344 3.50 4.50 -22.85
CA ILE A 344 3.67 5.10 -24.19
C ILE A 344 2.55 6.12 -24.48
N ASN A 345 1.36 5.92 -23.92
CA ASN A 345 0.26 6.88 -24.01
C ASN A 345 0.49 8.10 -23.10
N GLU A 346 1.20 7.96 -21.97
CA GLU A 346 1.56 9.07 -21.08
C GLU A 346 2.78 9.89 -21.53
N LEU A 347 3.64 9.35 -22.42
CA LEU A 347 4.85 10.03 -22.91
C LEU A 347 4.68 10.72 -24.27
N THR A 348 3.49 10.66 -24.88
CA THR A 348 3.16 11.55 -26.00
C THR A 348 2.61 12.86 -25.45
N ILE A 349 3.24 13.99 -25.78
CA ILE A 349 2.73 15.33 -25.50
C ILE A 349 1.45 15.50 -26.34
N ASN A 350 0.32 15.05 -25.81
CA ASN A 350 -1.00 15.34 -26.33
C ASN A 350 -1.64 16.39 -25.43
N ASN A 351 -1.96 17.50 -26.07
CA ASN A 351 -2.46 18.73 -25.46
C ASN A 351 -3.98 18.66 -25.18
N ASP A 352 -4.52 17.49 -24.81
CA ASP A 352 -5.96 17.28 -24.72
C ASP A 352 -6.41 16.84 -23.32
N GLU A 353 -7.55 17.42 -22.93
CA GLU A 353 -8.34 17.38 -21.70
C GLU A 353 -8.30 16.14 -20.78
N PRO A 354 -8.57 16.31 -19.46
CA PRO A 354 -8.29 15.31 -18.42
C PRO A 354 -8.98 13.97 -18.67
N HIS A 355 -8.17 12.93 -18.78
CA HIS A 355 -8.56 11.55 -19.04
C HIS A 355 -9.56 10.96 -18.02
N ASN A 356 -10.51 10.18 -18.56
CA ASN A 356 -11.54 9.41 -17.89
C ASN A 356 -11.00 8.49 -16.78
N LEU A 357 -11.58 8.61 -15.57
CA LEU A 357 -11.47 7.64 -14.48
C LEU A 357 -12.25 6.37 -14.88
N GLN A 358 -11.57 5.36 -15.43
CA GLN A 358 -12.22 4.10 -15.73
C GLN A 358 -12.54 3.34 -14.44
N ILE A 359 -13.83 3.14 -14.19
CA ILE A 359 -14.39 2.39 -13.06
C ILE A 359 -14.37 0.91 -13.46
N THR A 360 -13.43 0.13 -12.92
CA THR A 360 -13.23 -1.28 -13.31
C THR A 360 -13.99 -2.29 -12.43
N GLU A 361 -14.21 -2.00 -11.13
CA GLU A 361 -14.87 -2.95 -10.21
C GLU A 361 -15.87 -2.28 -9.25
N ARG A 362 -17.00 -2.95 -9.00
CA ARG A 362 -18.12 -2.47 -8.18
C ARG A 362 -18.65 -3.58 -7.27
N TYR A 363 -19.07 -3.21 -6.06
CA TYR A 363 -19.79 -4.11 -5.15
C TYR A 363 -21.15 -4.51 -5.75
N ALA A 364 -21.79 -5.54 -5.19
CA ALA A 364 -23.16 -5.91 -5.58
C ALA A 364 -24.17 -4.76 -5.39
N CYS A 365 -23.86 -3.81 -4.49
CA CYS A 365 -24.59 -2.58 -4.31
C CYS A 365 -24.27 -1.47 -5.35
N ASN A 366 -23.51 -1.80 -6.41
CA ASN A 366 -23.06 -0.92 -7.49
C ASN A 366 -22.07 0.19 -7.07
N LYS A 367 -21.65 0.22 -5.79
CA LYS A 367 -20.63 1.12 -5.26
C LYS A 367 -19.25 0.74 -5.83
N PRO A 368 -18.50 1.66 -6.46
CA PRO A 368 -17.11 1.42 -6.88
C PRO A 368 -16.19 1.06 -5.70
N TYR A 369 -15.22 0.18 -5.93
CA TYR A 369 -14.24 -0.18 -4.90
C TYR A 369 -13.33 1.00 -4.51
N ASN A 370 -13.08 1.92 -5.44
CA ASN A 370 -12.30 3.14 -5.24
C ASN A 370 -13.17 4.36 -4.83
N ALA A 371 -14.28 4.14 -4.11
CA ALA A 371 -15.21 5.20 -3.69
C ALA A 371 -14.51 6.38 -2.98
N SER A 372 -13.55 6.12 -2.07
CA SER A 372 -12.79 7.18 -1.39
C SER A 372 -12.01 8.08 -2.34
N LEU A 373 -11.38 7.49 -3.37
CA LEU A 373 -10.61 8.24 -4.36
C LEU A 373 -11.52 9.08 -5.26
N LEU A 374 -12.65 8.52 -5.69
CA LEU A 374 -13.65 9.24 -6.48
C LEU A 374 -14.25 10.41 -5.69
N LEU A 375 -14.49 10.24 -4.38
CA LEU A 375 -14.92 11.32 -3.49
C LEU A 375 -13.83 12.39 -3.33
N LEU A 376 -12.56 12.00 -3.15
CA LEU A 376 -11.43 12.93 -3.05
C LEU A 376 -11.26 13.75 -4.33
N ASN A 377 -11.35 13.12 -5.50
CA ASN A 377 -11.30 13.82 -6.78
C ASN A 377 -12.47 14.81 -6.92
N GLY A 378 -13.68 14.38 -6.53
CA GLY A 378 -14.83 15.27 -6.44
C GLY A 378 -14.58 16.50 -5.57
N ILE A 379 -13.99 16.31 -4.39
CA ILE A 379 -13.60 17.38 -3.45
C ILE A 379 -12.54 18.30 -4.05
N GLN A 380 -11.56 17.77 -4.78
CA GLN A 380 -10.54 18.57 -5.46
C GLN A 380 -11.17 19.43 -6.55
N LYS A 381 -11.97 18.83 -7.45
CA LYS A 381 -12.66 19.55 -8.53
C LYS A 381 -13.59 20.64 -8.00
N THR A 382 -14.35 20.37 -6.93
CA THR A 382 -15.19 21.40 -6.30
C THR A 382 -14.34 22.48 -5.63
N THR A 383 -13.21 22.16 -5.00
CA THR A 383 -12.30 23.14 -4.38
C THR A 383 -11.65 24.04 -5.42
N GLU A 384 -11.16 23.47 -6.52
CA GLU A 384 -10.59 24.20 -7.66
C GLU A 384 -11.63 25.14 -8.28
N MET A 385 -12.85 24.65 -8.46
CA MET A 385 -13.97 25.45 -8.94
C MET A 385 -14.32 26.60 -7.98
N MET A 386 -14.23 26.38 -6.66
CA MET A 386 -14.44 27.45 -5.67
C MET A 386 -13.30 28.46 -5.67
N ALA A 387 -12.06 28.01 -5.89
CA ALA A 387 -10.87 28.84 -5.89
C ALA A 387 -10.76 29.75 -7.13
N SER A 388 -11.33 29.35 -8.27
CA SER A 388 -11.34 30.18 -9.49
C SER A 388 -12.16 31.47 -9.35
N GLY A 389 -13.04 31.55 -8.35
CA GLY A 389 -13.78 32.77 -8.00
C GLY A 389 -14.93 33.14 -8.95
N ASP A 390 -15.00 32.56 -10.15
CA ASP A 390 -16.06 32.79 -11.14
C ASP A 390 -16.71 31.46 -11.57
N TYR A 391 -17.63 30.97 -10.74
CA TYR A 391 -18.36 29.74 -11.01
C TYR A 391 -19.87 29.90 -10.79
N ARG A 392 -20.66 29.18 -11.60
CA ARG A 392 -22.12 29.10 -11.41
C ARG A 392 -22.43 28.11 -10.29
N LEU A 393 -23.25 28.54 -9.33
CA LEU A 393 -23.71 27.69 -8.20
C LEU A 393 -24.29 26.35 -8.66
N GLU A 394 -25.07 26.36 -9.73
CA GLU A 394 -25.68 25.16 -10.31
C GLU A 394 -24.62 24.14 -10.76
N ASN A 395 -23.52 24.59 -11.37
CA ASN A 395 -22.46 23.72 -11.82
C ASN A 395 -21.72 23.09 -10.62
N LEU A 396 -21.47 23.85 -9.55
CA LEU A 396 -20.84 23.30 -8.34
C LEU A 396 -21.74 22.27 -7.65
N ILE A 397 -23.04 22.56 -7.55
CA ILE A 397 -24.01 21.62 -7.00
C ILE A 397 -24.04 20.34 -7.83
N ASN A 398 -24.13 20.46 -9.16
CA ASN A 398 -24.17 19.30 -10.04
C ASN A 398 -22.88 18.49 -9.96
N LEU A 399 -21.72 19.15 -9.88
CA LEU A 399 -20.42 18.49 -9.70
C LEU A 399 -20.34 17.74 -8.36
N GLY A 400 -20.80 18.36 -7.28
CA GLY A 400 -20.83 17.73 -5.95
C GLY A 400 -21.81 16.54 -5.88
N LEU A 401 -23.00 16.68 -6.49
CA LEU A 401 -23.97 15.59 -6.58
C LEU A 401 -23.46 14.46 -7.48
N ASP A 402 -22.83 14.78 -8.62
CA ASP A 402 -22.26 13.79 -9.53
C ASP A 402 -21.11 13.02 -8.87
N SER A 403 -20.28 13.73 -8.09
CA SER A 403 -19.21 13.11 -7.31
C SER A 403 -19.78 12.11 -6.28
N LEU A 404 -20.83 12.47 -5.53
CA LEU A 404 -21.51 11.54 -4.62
C LEU A 404 -22.18 10.38 -5.37
N TYR A 405 -22.87 10.68 -6.47
CA TYR A 405 -23.58 9.72 -7.31
C TYR A 405 -22.65 8.63 -7.83
N SER A 406 -21.58 9.06 -8.52
CA SER A 406 -20.62 8.20 -9.18
C SER A 406 -19.75 7.46 -8.17
N ALA A 407 -19.26 8.15 -7.13
CA ALA A 407 -18.33 7.56 -6.17
C ALA A 407 -18.98 6.52 -5.25
N LEU A 408 -20.26 6.68 -4.92
CA LEU A 408 -20.97 5.74 -4.06
C LEU A 408 -21.91 4.82 -4.84
N GLY A 409 -21.96 4.90 -6.17
CA GLY A 409 -22.75 3.99 -6.99
C GLY A 409 -24.25 4.06 -6.70
N PHE A 410 -24.76 5.27 -6.43
CA PHE A 410 -26.19 5.46 -6.22
C PHE A 410 -26.96 5.28 -7.53
N ARG A 411 -28.20 4.83 -7.42
CA ARG A 411 -29.14 4.78 -8.53
C ARG A 411 -29.74 6.14 -8.83
N PHE A 412 -30.06 6.88 -7.77
CA PHE A 412 -30.67 8.20 -7.81
C PHE A 412 -30.10 9.03 -6.66
N ILE A 413 -29.81 10.30 -6.94
CA ILE A 413 -29.42 11.29 -5.94
C ILE A 413 -30.15 12.59 -6.22
N THR A 414 -30.53 13.32 -5.18
CA THR A 414 -31.15 14.63 -5.32
C THR A 414 -30.77 15.58 -4.19
N LEU A 415 -30.55 16.85 -4.56
CA LEU A 415 -30.54 17.97 -3.64
C LEU A 415 -31.98 18.46 -3.45
N CYS A 416 -32.47 18.37 -2.22
CA CYS A 416 -33.77 18.86 -1.81
C CYS A 416 -33.62 20.15 -0.99
N LEU A 417 -34.32 21.22 -1.37
CA LEU A 417 -34.26 22.51 -0.69
C LEU A 417 -35.64 22.96 -0.24
N LYS A 418 -35.68 23.72 0.86
CA LYS A 418 -36.91 24.32 1.39
C LYS A 418 -37.47 25.34 0.41
N ASP A 419 -38.75 25.21 0.10
CA ASP A 419 -39.52 26.22 -0.61
C ASP A 419 -40.37 27.02 0.39
N SER A 420 -39.98 28.27 0.63
CA SER A 420 -40.67 29.16 1.56
C SER A 420 -42.07 29.56 1.11
N LYS A 421 -42.40 29.48 -0.18
CA LYS A 421 -43.74 29.82 -0.69
C LYS A 421 -44.73 28.67 -0.50
N MET A 422 -44.25 27.43 -0.59
CA MET A 422 -45.07 26.23 -0.54
C MET A 422 -45.01 25.49 0.80
N ASN A 423 -44.22 25.97 1.78
CA ASN A 423 -43.98 25.32 3.07
C ASN A 423 -43.57 23.84 2.93
N SER A 424 -42.83 23.51 1.88
CA SER A 424 -42.43 22.14 1.56
C SER A 424 -40.97 22.06 1.15
N PHE A 425 -40.34 20.92 1.39
CA PHE A 425 -39.01 20.58 0.87
C PHE A 425 -39.20 19.95 -0.51
N ARG A 426 -38.52 20.49 -1.54
CA ARG A 426 -38.63 20.01 -2.93
C ARG A 426 -37.26 19.74 -3.55
N ALA A 427 -37.16 18.67 -4.32
CA ALA A 427 -35.98 18.38 -5.13
C ALA A 427 -35.72 19.49 -6.18
N ARG A 428 -34.47 19.95 -6.26
CA ARG A 428 -34.04 21.06 -7.14
C ARG A 428 -33.05 20.63 -8.20
N SER A 429 -32.12 19.73 -7.86
CA SER A 429 -31.19 19.11 -8.80
C SER A 429 -31.12 17.62 -8.51
N SER A 430 -31.19 16.80 -9.56
CA SER A 430 -31.29 15.35 -9.43
C SER A 430 -30.52 14.64 -10.54
N LEU A 431 -29.82 13.56 -10.19
CA LEU A 431 -29.08 12.70 -11.11
C LEU A 431 -29.53 11.24 -10.96
N GLY A 432 -29.36 10.45 -12.02
CA GLY A 432 -29.64 9.01 -12.02
C GLY A 432 -30.95 8.59 -12.68
N LYS A 433 -31.40 7.37 -12.38
CA LYS A 433 -32.53 6.70 -13.05
C LYS A 433 -33.83 7.49 -12.85
N LYS A 434 -34.56 7.76 -13.94
CA LYS A 434 -35.85 8.49 -13.94
C LYS A 434 -35.80 9.81 -13.15
N ASN A 435 -34.66 10.50 -13.16
CA ASN A 435 -34.42 11.66 -12.30
C ASN A 435 -35.50 12.77 -12.44
N LEU A 436 -36.00 13.06 -13.63
CA LEU A 436 -37.04 14.07 -13.87
C LEU A 436 -38.39 13.71 -13.24
N GLU A 437 -38.76 12.42 -13.26
CA GLU A 437 -40.01 11.92 -12.66
C GLU A 437 -39.91 11.98 -11.14
N TYR A 438 -38.84 11.40 -10.58
CA TYR A 438 -38.60 11.41 -9.15
C TYR A 438 -38.42 12.82 -8.61
N GLN A 439 -37.73 13.71 -9.31
CA GLN A 439 -37.59 15.11 -8.92
C GLN A 439 -38.93 15.83 -8.79
N LYS A 440 -39.89 15.58 -9.70
CA LYS A 440 -41.22 16.19 -9.63
C LYS A 440 -42.03 15.67 -8.42
N GLY A 441 -41.88 14.38 -8.10
CA GLY A 441 -42.60 13.74 -6.99
C GLY A 441 -41.94 13.90 -5.62
N PHE A 442 -40.64 14.20 -5.55
CA PHE A 442 -39.88 14.29 -4.30
C PHE A 442 -40.19 15.61 -3.57
N ASN A 443 -41.30 15.59 -2.82
CA ASN A 443 -41.85 16.72 -2.10
C ASN A 443 -42.44 16.28 -0.76
N PHE A 444 -42.08 16.96 0.33
CA PHE A 444 -42.65 16.69 1.65
C PHE A 444 -42.77 17.95 2.51
N SER A 445 -43.64 17.91 3.52
CA SER A 445 -43.96 19.06 4.38
C SER A 445 -42.75 19.55 5.18
N THR A 446 -42.72 20.85 5.50
CA THR A 446 -41.75 21.42 6.45
C THR A 446 -42.19 21.25 7.91
N ILE A 447 -43.41 20.79 8.16
CA ILE A 447 -43.96 20.52 9.49
C ILE A 447 -43.33 19.24 10.03
N PRO A 448 -42.65 19.26 11.19
CA PRO A 448 -41.91 18.11 11.66
C PRO A 448 -42.81 16.94 12.06
N THR A 449 -42.53 15.77 11.51
CA THR A 449 -43.14 14.49 11.87
C THR A 449 -42.09 13.52 12.43
N ASN A 450 -42.53 12.43 13.08
CA ASN A 450 -41.61 11.44 13.68
C ASN A 450 -41.10 10.42 12.64
N ASP A 451 -40.62 10.90 11.51
CA ASP A 451 -40.01 10.09 10.44
C ASP A 451 -38.51 10.36 10.32
N LEU A 452 -37.79 9.47 9.63
CA LEU A 452 -36.34 9.53 9.50
C LEU A 452 -35.82 10.83 8.86
N PHE A 453 -36.56 11.43 7.92
CA PHE A 453 -36.12 12.63 7.22
C PHE A 453 -36.19 13.85 8.15
N HIS A 454 -37.30 14.00 8.87
CA HIS A 454 -37.43 15.06 9.87
C HIS A 454 -36.49 14.86 11.06
N LEU A 455 -36.30 13.63 11.53
CA LEU A 455 -35.37 13.33 12.61
C LEU A 455 -33.91 13.64 12.23
N ALA A 456 -33.50 13.31 11.00
CA ALA A 456 -32.17 13.66 10.46
C ALA A 456 -31.95 15.18 10.50
N MET A 457 -32.93 15.94 10.00
CA MET A 457 -32.86 17.39 9.95
C MET A 457 -32.95 18.06 11.33
N GLN A 458 -33.76 17.55 12.25
CA GLN A 458 -33.88 18.11 13.60
C GLN A 458 -32.60 17.90 14.42
N ARG A 459 -31.98 16.72 14.28
CA ARG A 459 -30.80 16.33 15.07
C ARG A 459 -29.47 16.63 14.38
N ASN A 460 -29.49 17.07 13.12
CA ASN A 460 -28.31 17.24 12.28
C ASN A 460 -27.46 15.96 12.16
N ILE A 461 -28.12 14.83 11.94
CA ILE A 461 -27.46 13.53 11.85
C ILE A 461 -27.50 13.04 10.41
N ASP A 462 -26.32 12.73 9.86
CA ASP A 462 -26.20 12.02 8.59
C ASP A 462 -26.68 10.58 8.79
N ILE A 463 -27.64 10.14 7.99
CA ILE A 463 -28.25 8.81 8.10
C ILE A 463 -27.80 7.96 6.90
N VAL A 464 -27.24 6.79 7.19
CA VAL A 464 -26.95 5.74 6.21
C VAL A 464 -27.75 4.51 6.62
N ILE A 465 -28.56 3.98 5.71
CA ILE A 465 -29.36 2.78 5.94
C ILE A 465 -29.01 1.76 4.86
N ALA A 466 -28.53 0.59 5.30
CA ALA A 466 -28.21 -0.53 4.43
C ALA A 466 -29.48 -1.17 3.83
N ASN A 467 -30.57 -1.24 4.61
CA ASN A 467 -31.82 -1.88 4.21
C ASN A 467 -33.05 -1.26 4.89
N VAL A 468 -33.91 -0.62 4.09
CA VAL A 468 -35.13 0.07 4.51
C VAL A 468 -36.30 -0.89 4.79
N PHE A 469 -36.23 -2.13 4.28
CA PHE A 469 -37.30 -3.13 4.45
C PHE A 469 -37.31 -3.76 5.85
N ILE A 470 -36.30 -3.49 6.69
CA ILE A 470 -36.28 -3.90 8.09
C ILE A 470 -37.52 -3.32 8.82
N PRO A 471 -38.34 -4.13 9.51
CA PRO A 471 -39.65 -3.70 10.05
C PRO A 471 -39.62 -2.47 10.95
N ARG A 472 -38.55 -2.28 11.74
CA ARG A 472 -38.38 -1.10 12.60
C ARG A 472 -38.09 0.17 11.79
N ILE A 473 -37.29 0.06 10.74
CA ILE A 473 -36.95 1.17 9.85
C ILE A 473 -38.14 1.51 8.95
N ARG A 474 -38.81 0.49 8.39
CA ARG A 474 -39.98 0.66 7.52
C ARG A 474 -41.10 1.47 8.17
N LYS A 475 -41.31 1.31 9.48
CA LYS A 475 -42.30 2.09 10.27
C LYS A 475 -41.95 3.58 10.38
N LEU A 476 -40.68 3.94 10.24
CA LEU A 476 -40.18 5.32 10.34
C LEU A 476 -39.99 5.96 8.96
N MET A 477 -40.24 5.23 7.88
CA MET A 477 -40.23 5.79 6.53
C MET A 477 -41.55 6.50 6.23
N PRO A 478 -41.51 7.72 5.67
CA PRO A 478 -42.73 8.46 5.37
C PRO A 478 -43.44 7.90 4.14
N LEU A 479 -44.78 7.99 4.13
CA LEU A 479 -45.61 7.41 3.07
C LEU A 479 -45.22 7.91 1.68
N TRP A 480 -45.01 9.23 1.53
CA TRP A 480 -44.63 9.86 0.27
C TRP A 480 -43.37 9.23 -0.33
N HIS A 481 -42.41 8.84 0.52
CA HIS A 481 -41.16 8.21 0.08
C HIS A 481 -41.43 6.81 -0.43
N THR A 482 -42.14 5.99 0.35
CA THR A 482 -42.45 4.61 -0.04
C THR A 482 -43.37 4.49 -1.25
N THR A 483 -44.18 5.51 -1.52
CA THR A 483 -45.02 5.60 -2.72
C THR A 483 -44.21 6.01 -3.95
N LEU A 484 -43.29 6.95 -3.80
CA LEU A 484 -42.47 7.45 -4.91
C LEU A 484 -41.34 6.49 -5.30
N LEU A 485 -40.68 5.90 -4.29
CA LEU A 485 -39.50 5.05 -4.41
C LEU A 485 -39.75 3.72 -3.66
N PRO A 486 -40.68 2.88 -4.13
CA PRO A 486 -41.05 1.64 -3.46
C PRO A 486 -39.92 0.61 -3.42
N ASP A 487 -38.97 0.72 -4.36
CA ASP A 487 -37.83 -0.16 -4.59
C ASP A 487 -36.52 0.34 -3.95
N ALA A 488 -36.52 1.48 -3.25
CA ALA A 488 -35.35 1.98 -2.54
C ALA A 488 -35.01 1.08 -1.34
N CYS A 489 -33.90 0.33 -1.45
CA CYS A 489 -33.44 -0.60 -0.43
C CYS A 489 -32.41 0.03 0.51
N SER A 490 -31.30 0.55 -0.03
CA SER A 490 -30.28 1.28 0.75
C SER A 490 -30.43 2.77 0.49
N ILE A 491 -30.37 3.61 1.54
CA ILE A 491 -30.54 5.06 1.42
C ILE A 491 -29.48 5.84 2.21
N LEU A 492 -29.19 7.05 1.71
CA LEU A 492 -28.37 8.07 2.34
C LEU A 492 -29.20 9.35 2.50
N VAL A 493 -29.19 9.95 3.69
CA VAL A 493 -29.83 11.24 3.99
C VAL A 493 -28.81 12.14 4.68
N LEU A 494 -28.46 13.25 4.02
CA LEU A 494 -27.52 14.24 4.53
C LEU A 494 -28.24 15.57 4.78
N PRO A 495 -28.57 15.92 6.03
CA PRO A 495 -29.29 17.17 6.33
C PRO A 495 -28.42 18.40 6.07
N LEU A 496 -28.96 19.42 5.42
CA LEU A 496 -28.30 20.70 5.17
C LEU A 496 -28.85 21.75 6.13
N ILE A 497 -28.03 22.17 7.09
CA ILE A 497 -28.42 23.04 8.19
C ILE A 497 -27.49 24.24 8.25
N VAL A 498 -28.07 25.44 8.22
CA VAL A 498 -27.36 26.71 8.40
C VAL A 498 -27.94 27.40 9.63
N ASN A 499 -27.10 27.85 10.56
CA ASN A 499 -27.53 28.55 11.78
C ASN A 499 -28.64 27.80 12.56
N LYS A 500 -28.49 26.48 12.72
CA LYS A 500 -29.48 25.57 13.35
C LYS A 500 -30.85 25.50 12.65
N LYS A 501 -31.00 26.05 11.44
CA LYS A 501 -32.22 25.95 10.64
C LYS A 501 -32.00 25.01 9.45
N PRO A 502 -32.86 23.99 9.25
CA PRO A 502 -32.76 23.11 8.10
C PRO A 502 -33.18 23.88 6.84
N ILE A 503 -32.27 23.96 5.89
CA ILE A 503 -32.51 24.57 4.56
C ILE A 503 -32.79 23.50 3.50
N GLY A 504 -32.48 22.24 3.78
CA GLY A 504 -32.67 21.13 2.86
C GLY A 504 -31.99 19.84 3.30
N LEU A 505 -31.83 18.91 2.37
CA LEU A 505 -31.05 17.69 2.53
C LEU A 505 -30.56 17.19 1.17
N ILE A 506 -29.53 16.35 1.18
CA ILE A 506 -29.16 15.51 0.02
C ILE A 506 -29.69 14.11 0.31
N TYR A 507 -30.40 13.54 -0.66
CA TYR A 507 -30.93 12.18 -0.60
C TYR A 507 -30.30 11.34 -1.70
N ALA A 508 -29.95 10.09 -1.41
CA ALA A 508 -29.53 9.12 -2.42
C ALA A 508 -30.00 7.69 -2.09
N ASP A 509 -30.18 6.84 -3.09
CA ASP A 509 -30.61 5.45 -2.90
C ASP A 509 -30.01 4.43 -3.87
N ARG A 510 -30.18 3.15 -3.50
CA ARG A 510 -29.87 1.95 -4.30
C ARG A 510 -31.04 0.96 -4.22
N GLU A 511 -31.22 0.19 -5.29
CA GLU A 511 -32.21 -0.91 -5.36
C GLU A 511 -31.79 -2.14 -4.54
N THR A 512 -30.49 -2.29 -4.27
CA THR A 512 -29.90 -3.42 -3.56
C THR A 512 -29.44 -3.04 -2.14
N GLU A 513 -29.39 -4.05 -1.27
CA GLU A 513 -28.85 -3.89 0.09
C GLU A 513 -27.35 -3.58 0.03
N SER A 514 -26.89 -2.68 0.90
CA SER A 514 -25.47 -2.34 1.02
C SER A 514 -24.89 -2.95 2.28
N LEU A 515 -24.30 -4.14 2.16
CA LEU A 515 -23.63 -4.82 3.27
C LEU A 515 -22.32 -4.14 3.66
N GLU A 516 -21.66 -3.51 2.68
CA GLU A 516 -20.38 -2.83 2.82
C GLU A 516 -20.53 -1.43 3.44
N GLY A 517 -21.74 -0.86 3.37
CA GLY A 517 -22.05 0.46 3.90
C GLY A 517 -21.17 1.59 3.36
N ILE A 518 -21.01 2.62 4.18
CA ILE A 518 -20.06 3.73 3.96
C ILE A 518 -19.01 3.62 5.07
N THR A 519 -17.73 3.49 4.70
CA THR A 519 -16.63 3.36 5.65
C THR A 519 -16.43 4.66 6.43
N HIS A 520 -15.67 4.60 7.53
CA HIS A 520 -15.43 5.80 8.35
C HIS A 520 -14.75 6.93 7.57
N ASP A 521 -13.81 6.59 6.68
CA ASP A 521 -13.08 7.59 5.88
C ASP A 521 -13.92 8.13 4.72
N GLU A 522 -14.70 7.28 4.04
CA GLU A 522 -15.69 7.75 3.06
C GLU A 522 -16.71 8.68 3.70
N ALA A 523 -17.17 8.40 4.93
CA ALA A 523 -18.10 9.27 5.65
C ALA A 523 -17.49 10.65 5.95
N LYS A 524 -16.18 10.74 6.23
CA LYS A 524 -15.48 12.03 6.35
C LYS A 524 -15.48 12.78 5.02
N LEU A 525 -15.17 12.10 3.93
CA LEU A 525 -15.13 12.71 2.59
C LEU A 525 -16.52 13.18 2.13
N VAL A 526 -17.56 12.36 2.35
CA VAL A 526 -18.97 12.74 2.11
C VAL A 526 -19.33 13.99 2.90
N ARG A 527 -18.89 14.11 4.16
CA ARG A 527 -19.13 15.32 4.98
C ARG A 527 -18.39 16.54 4.45
N ILE A 528 -17.17 16.39 3.94
CA ILE A 528 -16.41 17.50 3.33
C ILE A 528 -17.15 18.00 2.08
N LEU A 529 -17.54 17.09 1.18
CA LEU A 529 -18.25 17.43 -0.05
C LEU A 529 -19.63 18.04 0.22
N LYS A 530 -20.37 17.49 1.19
CA LYS A 530 -21.59 18.10 1.77
C LYS A 530 -21.32 19.51 2.27
N GLY A 531 -20.21 19.71 2.98
CA GLY A 531 -19.78 21.00 3.51
C GLY A 531 -19.53 22.03 2.42
N GLN A 532 -18.86 21.65 1.33
CA GLN A 532 -18.62 22.54 0.18
C GLN A 532 -19.92 22.94 -0.53
N ILE A 533 -20.85 21.99 -0.74
CA ILE A 533 -22.18 22.28 -1.28
C ILE A 533 -22.93 23.25 -0.35
N LEU A 534 -22.85 23.03 0.97
CA LEU A 534 -23.49 23.89 1.97
C LEU A 534 -22.91 25.31 1.96
N ILE A 535 -21.58 25.45 1.85
CA ILE A 535 -20.89 26.74 1.75
C ILE A 535 -21.36 27.48 0.50
N ALA A 536 -21.40 26.81 -0.65
CA ALA A 536 -21.84 27.41 -1.91
C ALA A 536 -23.31 27.85 -1.88
N LEU A 537 -24.17 27.10 -1.18
CA LEU A 537 -25.58 27.48 -0.98
C LEU A 537 -25.75 28.69 -0.05
N ASN A 538 -24.77 28.94 0.85
CA ASN A 538 -24.80 30.03 1.83
C ASN A 538 -23.99 31.27 1.40
N SER A 539 -23.21 31.18 0.32
CA SER A 539 -22.43 32.28 -0.25
C SER A 539 -23.26 33.20 -1.18
N LYS A 540 -24.59 33.09 -1.16
CA LYS A 540 -25.54 33.94 -1.89
C LYS A 540 -26.58 34.56 -0.96
#